data_AF-A0A662A7R8-F1
#
_entry.id   AF-A0A662A7R8-F1
#
_cell.length_a   1.000
_cell.length_b   1.000
_cell.length_c   1.000
_cell.angle_alpha   90.00
_cell.angle_beta   90.00
_cell.angle_gamma   90.00
#
_symmetry.space_group_name_H-M   'P 1'
#
loop_
_entity.id
_entity.type
_entity.pdbx_description
1 polymer ?
#
loop_
_entity_poly.entity_id
_entity_poly.type
_entity_poly.pdbx_seq_one_letter_code
_entity_poly.pdbx_strand_id
1 'polypeptide(L)' 'MNKKNTILWVTLMLLMLFNFWLAEISQTAANWTLLVILIVTIIKFLSIAYQYMELNITHKGWKLIFVVFILLFSVVAGLV' A
#
# COMPACT_ATOMS: atom_id res chain seq x y z
N MET A 1 13.75 -10.65 -15.79
CA MET A 1 13.01 -10.30 -14.56
C MET A 1 12.92 -11.51 -13.66
N ASN A 2 13.19 -11.34 -12.37
CA ASN A 2 13.17 -12.44 -11.41
C ASN A 2 11.71 -12.89 -11.15
N LYS A 3 11.42 -14.19 -11.09
CA LYS A 3 10.04 -14.72 -11.02
C LYS A 3 9.22 -14.11 -9.86
N LYS A 4 9.87 -13.87 -8.72
CA LYS A 4 9.25 -13.22 -7.54
C LYS A 4 8.80 -11.78 -7.82
N ASN A 5 9.59 -11.01 -8.58
CA ASN A 5 9.24 -9.63 -8.93
C ASN A 5 8.07 -9.60 -9.90
N THR A 6 7.98 -10.55 -10.84
CA THR A 6 6.84 -10.64 -11.75
C THR A 6 5.54 -10.94 -11.00
N ILE A 7 5.57 -11.89 -10.06
CA ILE A 7 4.38 -12.22 -9.23
C ILE A 7 3.93 -11.01 -8.44
N LEU A 8 4.86 -10.33 -7.74
CA LEU A 8 4.55 -9.14 -6.97
C LEU A 8 3.95 -8.03 -7.85
N TRP A 9 4.49 -7.83 -9.05
CA TRP A 9 3.99 -6.84 -9.99
C TRP A 9 2.55 -7.13 -10.45
N VAL A 10 2.25 -8.40 -10.76
CA VAL A 10 0.89 -8.84 -11.11
C VAL A 10 -0.06 -8.66 -9.91
N THR A 11 0.37 -9.00 -8.70
CA THR A 11 -0.42 -8.77 -7.47
C THR A 11 -0.71 -7.28 -7.26
N LEU A 12 0.27 -6.41 -7.45
CA LEU A 12 0.08 -4.96 -7.32
C LEU A 12 -0.92 -4.41 -8.35
N MET A 13 -0.87 -4.90 -9.59
CA MET A 13 -1.84 -4.56 -10.63
C MET A 13 -3.26 -4.95 -10.23
N LEU A 14 -3.46 -6.18 -9.73
CA LEU A 14 -4.77 -6.63 -9.26
C LEU A 14 -5.29 -5.79 -8.07
N LEU A 15 -4.43 -5.47 -7.10
CA LEU A 15 -4.79 -4.61 -5.96
C LEU A 15 -5.06 -3.15 -6.39
N MET A 16 -4.50 -2.70 -7.51
CA MET A 16 -4.80 -1.39 -8.08
C MET A 16 -6.20 -1.39 -8.70
N LEU A 17 -6.51 -2.39 -9.53
CA LEU A 17 -7.85 -2.56 -10.13
C LEU A 17 -8.91 -2.73 -9.04
N PHE A 18 -8.61 -3.49 -7.99
CA PHE A 18 -9.50 -3.66 -6.85
C PHE A 18 -9.80 -2.32 -6.15
N ASN A 19 -8.78 -1.51 -5.83
CA ASN A 19 -9.00 -0.19 -5.24
C ASN A 19 -9.80 0.74 -6.15
N PHE A 20 -9.55 0.70 -7.46
CA PHE A 20 -10.29 1.52 -8.42
C PHE A 20 -11.77 1.17 -8.43
N TRP A 21 -12.09 -0.12 -8.55
CA TRP A 21 -13.47 -0.61 -8.49
C TRP A 21 -14.16 -0.29 -7.16
N LEU A 22 -13.44 -0.43 -6.05
CA LEU A 22 -13.97 -0.15 -4.71
C LEU A 22 -14.21 1.36 -4.49
N ALA A 23 -13.39 2.22 -5.10
CA ALA A 23 -13.57 3.66 -5.09
C ALA A 23 -14.80 4.09 -5.90
N GLU A 24 -15.06 3.47 -7.05
CA GLU A 24 -16.28 3.75 -7.84
C GLU A 24 -17.56 3.40 -7.06
N ILE A 25 -17.55 2.28 -6.33
CA ILE A 25 -18.69 1.85 -5.51
C ILE A 25 -18.79 2.65 -4.21
N SER A 26 -17.71 3.28 -3.73
CA SER A 26 -17.71 4.05 -2.48
C SER A 26 -18.65 5.27 -2.51
N GLN A 27 -18.96 5.83 -3.69
CA GLN A 27 -19.96 6.90 -3.81
C GLN A 27 -21.36 6.44 -3.41
N THR A 28 -21.63 5.13 -3.48
CA THR A 28 -22.90 4.49 -3.09
C THR A 28 -22.79 3.65 -1.81
N ALA A 29 -21.59 3.28 -1.37
CA ALA A 29 -21.34 2.39 -0.23
C ALA A 29 -20.47 3.05 0.85
N ALA A 30 -21.10 3.26 2.02
CA ALA A 30 -20.66 3.82 3.30
C ALA A 30 -19.15 3.85 3.68
N ASN A 31 -18.83 4.73 4.65
CA ASN A 31 -17.52 5.05 5.26
C ASN A 31 -16.48 3.92 5.43
N TRP A 32 -16.89 2.65 5.46
CA TRP A 32 -15.98 1.50 5.55
C TRP A 32 -15.17 1.27 4.26
N THR A 33 -15.65 1.71 3.09
CA THR A 33 -14.92 1.60 1.82
C THR A 33 -13.61 2.39 1.84
N LEU A 34 -13.61 3.57 2.47
CA LEU A 34 -12.40 4.38 2.68
C LEU A 34 -11.33 3.60 3.47
N LEU A 35 -11.73 2.97 4.58
CA LEU A 35 -10.81 2.18 5.42
C LEU A 35 -10.19 1.01 4.62
N VAL A 36 -10.99 0.32 3.81
CA VAL A 36 -10.50 -0.78 2.96
C VAL A 36 -9.49 -0.27 1.93
N ILE A 37 -9.78 0.86 1.27
CA ILE A 37 -8.86 1.48 0.29
C ILE A 37 -7.53 1.85 0.96
N LEU A 38 -7.57 2.41 2.17
CA LEU A 38 -6.38 2.78 2.94
C LEU A 38 -5.54 1.56 3.32
N ILE A 39 -6.17 0.49 3.83
CA ILE A 39 -5.47 -0.76 4.17
C ILE A 39 -4.80 -1.36 2.92
N VAL A 40 -5.52 -1.45 1.80
CA VAL A 40 -4.97 -1.98 0.55
C VAL A 40 -3.82 -1.11 0.03
N THR A 41 -3.89 0.21 0.24
CA THR A 41 -2.81 1.15 -0.13
C THR A 41 -1.56 0.92 0.71
N ILE A 42 -1.70 0.71 2.02
CA ILE A 42 -0.57 0.38 2.91
C ILE A 42 0.08 -0.94 2.49
N ILE A 43 -0.71 -1.98 2.18
CA ILE A 43 -0.20 -3.29 1.73
C ILE A 43 0.60 -3.16 0.43
N LYS A 44 0.11 -2.40 -0.55
CA LYS A 44 0.83 -2.13 -1.80
C LYS A 44 2.16 -1.43 -1.54
N PHE A 45 2.14 -0.41 -0.69
CA PHE A 45 3.34 0.36 -0.34
C PHE A 45 4.39 -0.53 0.34
N LEU A 46 3.99 -1.33 1.33
CA LEU A 46 4.89 -2.28 2.02
C LEU A 46 5.46 -3.34 1.06
N SER A 47 4.64 -3.84 0.14
CA SER A 47 5.06 -4.83 -0.86
C SER A 47 6.17 -4.27 -1.77
N ILE A 48 6.01 -3.02 -2.23
CA ILE A 48 7.01 -2.33 -3.04
C ILE A 48 8.27 -2.06 -2.22
N ALA A 49 8.10 -1.56 -1.00
CA ALA A 49 9.20 -1.23 -0.11
C ALA A 49 10.05 -2.46 0.23
N TYR A 50 9.41 -3.60 0.48
CA TYR A 50 10.10 -4.84 0.81
C TYR A 50 10.84 -5.43 -0.39
N GLN A 51 10.20 -5.48 -1.56
CA GLN A 51 10.73 -6.17 -2.74
C GLN A 51 11.69 -5.30 -3.56
N TYR A 52 11.41 -4.02 -3.74
CA TYR A 52 12.16 -3.13 -4.64
C TYR A 52 13.12 -2.18 -3.94
N MET A 53 12.85 -1.81 -2.68
CA MET A 53 13.81 -1.01 -1.89
C MET A 53 14.72 -1.87 -1.01
N GLU A 54 14.66 -3.20 -1.19
CA GLU A 54 15.46 -4.19 -0.47
C GLU A 54 15.45 -3.98 1.06
N LEU A 55 14.33 -3.58 1.64
CA LEU A 55 14.21 -3.27 3.08
C LEU A 55 14.74 -4.37 4.01
N ASN A 56 14.84 -5.60 3.53
CA ASN A 56 15.47 -6.70 4.26
C ASN A 56 16.98 -6.46 4.51
N ILE A 57 17.68 -5.86 3.54
CA ILE A 57 19.12 -5.62 3.53
C ILE A 57 19.45 -4.15 3.88
N THR A 58 18.48 -3.24 3.76
CA THR A 58 18.69 -1.81 3.98
C THR A 58 19.02 -1.44 5.44
N HIS A 59 19.91 -0.45 5.60
CA HIS A 59 20.27 0.15 6.89
C HIS A 59 19.04 0.58 7.71
N LYS A 60 19.16 0.46 9.05
CA LYS A 60 18.10 0.77 10.03
C LYS A 60 17.45 2.14 9.83
N GLY A 61 18.17 3.13 9.29
CA GLY A 61 17.64 4.47 8.99
C GLY A 61 16.49 4.46 7.97
N TRP A 62 16.58 3.66 6.90
CA TRP A 62 15.49 3.55 5.92
C TRP A 62 14.25 2.88 6.51
N LYS A 63 14.44 1.85 7.35
CA LYS A 63 13.33 1.22 8.10
C LYS A 63 12.58 2.25 8.95
N LEU A 64 13.31 3.16 9.60
CA LEU A 64 12.73 4.20 10.43
C LEU A 64 11.95 5.24 9.60
N ILE A 65 12.49 5.68 8.47
CA ILE A 65 11.80 6.57 7.52
C ILE A 65 10.48 5.96 7.04
N PHE A 66 10.47 4.66 6.75
CA PHE A 66 9.26 3.94 6.34
C PHE A 66 8.20 3.88 7.43
N VAL A 67 8.59 3.63 8.68
CA VAL A 67 7.67 3.65 9.84
C VAL A 67 7.09 5.05 10.04
N VAL A 68 7.92 6.08 9.95
CA VAL A 68 7.47 7.48 10.06
C VAL A 68 6.51 7.85 8.93
N PHE A 69 6.78 7.42 7.70
CA PHE A 69 5.89 7.63 6.57
C PHE A 69 4.52 6.97 6.77
N ILE A 70 4.49 5.72 7.24
CA ILE A 70 3.23 5.01 7.50
C ILE A 70 2.44 5.70 8.62
N LEU A 71 3.11 6.16 9.68
CA LEU A 71 2.48 6.92 10.76
C LEU A 71 1.87 8.24 10.25
N LEU A 72 2.65 9.04 9.51
CA LEU A 72 2.16 10.29 8.94
C LEU A 72 1.01 10.06 7.97
N PHE A 73 1.12 9.06 7.10
CA PHE A 73 0.07 8.70 6.15
C PHE A 73 -1.21 8.28 6.89
N SER A 74 -1.11 7.47 7.95
CA SER A 74 -2.27 7.01 8.71
C SER A 74 -2.97 8.16 9.44
N VAL A 75 -2.20 9.13 9.98
CA VAL A 75 -2.76 10.33 10.62
C VAL A 75 -3.46 11.21 9.60
N VAL A 76 -2.83 11.49 8.47
CA VAL A 76 -3.44 12.30 7.39
C VAL A 76 -4.68 11.61 6.84
N ALA A 77 -4.63 10.30 6.63
CA ALA A 77 -5.75 9.53 6.09
C ALA A 77 -6.90 9.33 7.09
N GLY A 78 -6.64 9.34 8.40
CA GLY A 78 -7.67 9.29 9.44
C GLY A 78 -8.24 10.66 9.82
N LEU A 79 -7.61 11.75 9.37
CA LEU A 79 -8.09 13.14 9.52
C LEU A 79 -9.02 13.58 8.36
N VAL A 80 -9.05 12.83 7.27
CA VAL A 80 -9.92 13.01 6.09
C VAL A 80 -11.14 12.10 6.21
#